data_AF-A0AAW1QQJ8-F1
#
_entry.id   AF-A0AAW1QQJ8-F1
#
_cell.length_a   1.000
_cell.length_b   1.000
_cell.length_c   1.000
_cell.angle_alpha   90.00
_cell.angle_beta   90.00
_cell.angle_gamma   90.00
#
_symmetry.space_group_name_H-M   'P 1'
#
loop_
_entity.id
_entity.type
_entity.pdbx_description
1 polymer ?
#
loop_
_entity_poly.entity_id
_entity_poly.type
_entity_poly.pdbx_seq_one_letter_code
_entity_poly.pdbx_strand_id
1 'polypeptide(L)'
;MINRAPVLTLWVAVVAQQQGFSREAALTFGRAISGLLAHSKGVSIGVAERKEKDPAAEERKRQREAEQGVEKVDVFGMHIKAQKANDEMHAVDANDKPINPATVDGYLRRAFGDRLSAAEGALKELAEAHPPDALGHEAYNLYSNFRPQVPQGQSGWGRKGVLELDRIHEMAQHAQRQHSEP
;
A
#
# COMPACT_ATOMS: atom_id res chain seq x y z
N MET A 1 -2.85 -17.20 9.15
CA MET A 1 -2.42 -15.91 9.75
C MET A 1 -1.43 -15.23 8.82
N ILE A 2 -1.43 -13.90 8.78
CA ILE A 2 -0.61 -13.11 7.86
C ILE A 2 -0.14 -11.80 8.54
N ASN A 3 0.99 -11.26 8.11
CA ASN A 3 1.46 -9.95 8.54
C ASN A 3 0.60 -8.82 7.92
N ARG A 4 0.60 -7.65 8.56
CA ARG A 4 -0.07 -6.44 8.05
C ARG A 4 0.53 -5.91 6.74
N ALA A 5 1.85 -5.96 6.60
CA ALA A 5 2.56 -5.44 5.42
C ALA A 5 2.08 -6.04 4.08
N PRO A 6 2.04 -7.37 3.86
CA PRO A 6 1.56 -7.93 2.60
C PRO A 6 0.08 -7.61 2.33
N VAL A 7 -0.76 -7.53 3.38
CA VAL A 7 -2.17 -7.12 3.24
C VAL A 7 -2.28 -5.69 2.76
N LEU A 8 -1.51 -4.77 3.37
CA LEU A 8 -1.48 -3.37 2.94
C LEU A 8 -0.91 -3.21 1.53
N THR A 9 0.14 -3.94 1.18
CA THR A 9 0.69 -3.95 -0.18
C THR A 9 -0.35 -4.37 -1.21
N LEU A 10 -1.08 -5.46 -0.94
CA LEU A 10 -2.13 -5.92 -1.86
C LEU A 10 -3.30 -4.93 -1.94
N TRP A 11 -3.72 -4.36 -0.80
CA TRP A 11 -4.82 -3.39 -0.77
C TRP A 11 -4.49 -2.12 -1.55
N VAL A 12 -3.31 -1.55 -1.35
CA VAL A 12 -2.86 -0.38 -2.12
C VAL A 12 -2.81 -0.70 -3.62
N ALA A 13 -2.34 -1.89 -4.00
CA ALA A 13 -2.32 -2.29 -5.40
C ALA A 13 -3.75 -2.35 -5.99
N VAL A 14 -4.71 -2.91 -5.28
CA VAL A 14 -6.12 -2.93 -5.71
C VAL A 14 -6.68 -1.52 -5.87
N VAL A 15 -6.45 -0.63 -4.90
CA VAL A 15 -6.90 0.77 -4.96
C VAL A 15 -6.25 1.50 -6.13
N ALA A 16 -4.94 1.33 -6.35
CA ALA A 16 -4.23 1.94 -7.46
C ALA A 16 -4.79 1.47 -8.82
N GLN A 17 -5.16 0.19 -8.95
CA GLN A 17 -5.82 -0.28 -10.16
C GLN A 17 -7.19 0.39 -10.38
N GLN A 18 -7.97 0.62 -9.32
CA GLN A 18 -9.22 1.39 -9.43
C GLN A 18 -8.99 2.88 -9.75
N GLN A 19 -7.82 3.42 -9.43
CA GLN A 19 -7.41 4.77 -9.83
C GLN A 19 -6.87 4.82 -11.28
N GLY A 20 -6.93 3.71 -12.02
CA GLY A 20 -6.55 3.63 -13.44
C GLY A 20 -5.09 3.26 -13.71
N PHE A 21 -4.31 2.89 -12.67
CA PHE A 21 -2.94 2.43 -12.86
C PHE A 21 -2.90 0.98 -13.34
N SER A 22 -1.84 0.64 -14.10
CA SER A 22 -1.58 -0.74 -14.50
C SER A 22 -1.35 -1.63 -13.27
N ARG A 23 -1.48 -2.96 -13.45
CA ARG A 23 -1.16 -3.92 -12.39
C ARG A 23 0.29 -3.81 -11.95
N GLU A 24 1.22 -3.63 -12.88
CA GLU A 24 2.65 -3.54 -12.57
C GLU A 24 2.96 -2.30 -11.73
N ALA A 25 2.52 -1.12 -12.17
CA ALA A 25 2.63 0.12 -11.42
C ALA A 25 2.01 -0.01 -10.01
N ALA A 26 0.78 -0.50 -9.94
CA ALA A 26 0.04 -0.69 -8.69
C ALA A 26 0.79 -1.57 -7.66
N LEU A 27 1.42 -2.65 -8.11
CA LEU A 27 2.23 -3.50 -7.22
C LEU A 27 3.42 -2.72 -6.63
N THR A 28 4.11 -1.92 -7.44
CA THR A 28 5.23 -1.11 -6.96
C THR A 28 4.78 -0.07 -5.94
N PHE A 29 3.64 0.57 -6.17
CA PHE A 29 3.04 1.55 -5.27
C PHE A 29 2.68 0.91 -3.92
N GLY A 30 2.07 -0.28 -3.96
CA GLY A 30 1.78 -1.04 -2.74
C GLY A 30 3.01 -1.42 -1.95
N ARG A 31 4.13 -1.70 -2.61
CA ARG A 31 5.39 -1.98 -1.93
C ARG A 31 5.95 -0.73 -1.25
N ALA A 32 5.96 0.40 -1.94
CA ALA A 32 6.47 1.67 -1.42
C ALA A 32 5.64 2.21 -0.25
N ILE A 33 4.31 2.26 -0.39
CA ILE A 33 3.41 2.76 0.66
C ILE A 33 3.46 1.89 1.91
N SER A 34 3.43 0.56 1.75
CA SER A 34 3.55 -0.33 2.92
C SER A 34 4.90 -0.14 3.62
N GLY A 35 5.99 0.10 2.89
CA GLY A 35 7.32 0.36 3.47
C GLY A 35 7.35 1.68 4.24
N LEU A 36 6.80 2.75 3.66
CA LEU A 36 6.71 4.07 4.27
C LEU A 36 5.92 4.03 5.59
N LEU A 37 4.74 3.40 5.58
CA LEU A 37 3.88 3.28 6.76
C LEU A 37 4.45 2.35 7.82
N ALA A 38 5.14 1.28 7.42
CA ALA A 38 5.90 0.45 8.36
C ALA A 38 7.00 1.27 9.05
N HIS A 39 7.83 2.00 8.29
CA HIS A 39 8.89 2.83 8.86
C HIS A 39 8.33 3.88 9.83
N SER A 40 7.32 4.63 9.41
CA SER A 40 6.62 5.61 10.27
C SER A 40 6.09 4.97 11.54
N LYS A 41 5.46 3.78 11.44
CA LYS A 41 4.96 3.06 12.60
C LYS A 41 6.09 2.59 13.52
N GLY A 42 7.20 2.08 12.97
CA GLY A 42 8.39 1.66 13.71
C GLY A 42 8.98 2.81 14.53
N VAL A 43 9.07 4.01 13.95
CA VAL A 43 9.49 5.22 14.67
C VAL A 43 8.50 5.56 15.79
N SER A 44 7.19 5.54 15.51
CA SER A 44 6.16 5.90 16.51
C SER A 44 6.15 5.01 17.75
N ILE A 45 6.60 3.75 17.64
CA ILE A 45 6.62 2.77 18.74
C ILE A 45 8.02 2.57 19.33
N GLY A 46 9.02 3.33 18.87
CA GLY A 46 10.40 3.25 19.36
C GLY A 46 11.20 2.03 18.88
N VAL A 47 10.78 1.37 17.80
CA VAL A 47 11.50 0.22 17.20
C VAL A 47 12.46 0.66 16.10
N ALA A 48 12.26 1.85 15.53
CA ALA A 48 13.16 2.45 14.55
C ALA A 48 13.54 3.87 14.99
N GLU A 49 14.77 4.25 14.69
CA GLU A 49 15.23 5.61 14.93
C GLU A 49 14.77 6.54 13.81
N ARG A 50 14.35 7.75 14.20
CA ARG A 50 14.18 8.84 13.26
C ARG A 50 15.57 9.35 12.90
N LYS A 51 15.98 9.18 11.64
CA LYS A 51 17.19 9.83 11.14
C LYS A 51 16.97 11.34 11.05
N GLU A 52 17.85 12.10 11.65
CA GLU A 52 17.92 13.55 11.39
C GLU A 52 18.30 13.78 9.93
N LYS A 53 17.61 14.73 9.32
CA LYS A 53 17.81 15.09 7.92
C LYS A 53 18.71 16.31 7.86
N ASP A 54 19.91 16.14 7.30
CA ASP A 54 20.77 17.26 6.90
C ASP A 54 20.11 17.99 5.71
N PRO A 55 19.74 19.28 5.84
CA PRO A 55 19.14 20.05 4.76
C PRO A 55 19.96 20.05 3.47
N ALA A 56 21.31 20.09 3.59
CA ALA A 56 22.19 20.07 2.43
C ALA A 56 22.20 18.70 1.74
N ALA A 57 22.13 17.61 2.50
CA ALA A 57 21.99 16.26 1.94
C ALA A 57 20.63 16.05 1.25
N GLU A 58 19.54 16.57 1.83
CA GLU A 58 18.22 16.48 1.21
C GLU A 58 18.13 17.28 -0.10
N GLU A 59 18.79 18.44 -0.18
CA GLU A 59 18.86 19.22 -1.41
C GLU A 59 19.63 18.48 -2.52
N ARG A 60 20.81 17.93 -2.20
CA ARG A 60 21.56 17.07 -3.13
C ARG A 60 20.74 15.86 -3.59
N LYS A 61 19.93 15.29 -2.69
CA LYS A 61 19.02 14.18 -3.03
C LYS A 61 17.95 14.62 -4.01
N ARG A 62 17.29 15.76 -3.77
CA ARG A 62 16.26 16.31 -4.67
C ARG A 62 16.80 16.60 -6.06
N GLN A 63 18.01 17.16 -6.16
CA GLN A 63 18.65 17.44 -7.45
C GLN A 63 18.91 16.15 -8.24
N ARG A 64 19.49 15.14 -7.59
CA ARG A 64 19.69 13.82 -8.22
C ARG A 64 18.37 13.18 -8.66
N GLU A 65 17.34 13.26 -7.82
CA GLU A 65 16.00 12.74 -8.14
C GLU A 65 15.43 13.42 -9.39
N ALA A 66 15.55 14.74 -9.49
CA ALA A 66 15.10 15.50 -10.66
C ALA A 66 15.89 15.12 -11.92
N GLU A 67 17.21 14.98 -11.83
CA GLU A 67 18.07 14.52 -12.94
C GLU A 67 17.73 13.09 -13.39
N GLN A 68 17.26 12.25 -12.47
CA GLN A 68 16.81 10.89 -12.75
C GLN A 68 15.35 10.83 -13.24
N GLY A 69 14.63 11.95 -13.30
CA GLY A 69 13.21 11.95 -13.69
C GLY A 69 12.31 11.28 -12.64
N VAL A 70 12.67 11.38 -11.36
CA VAL A 70 11.81 10.96 -10.26
C VAL A 70 10.76 12.03 -10.03
N GLU A 71 9.50 11.62 -10.10
CA GLU A 71 8.33 12.47 -9.95
C GLU A 71 7.50 12.04 -8.74
N LYS A 72 6.57 12.91 -8.33
CA LYS A 72 5.57 12.57 -7.31
C LYS A 72 4.29 12.12 -7.99
N VAL A 73 3.78 10.98 -7.56
CA VAL A 73 2.50 10.40 -8.04
C VAL A 73 1.54 10.28 -6.87
N ASP A 74 0.28 10.63 -7.12
CA ASP A 74 -0.81 10.55 -6.16
C ASP A 74 -1.48 9.18 -6.27
N VAL A 75 -1.40 8.42 -5.18
CA VAL A 75 -1.99 7.09 -5.08
C VAL A 75 -2.37 6.82 -3.64
N PHE A 76 -3.53 6.21 -3.41
CA PHE A 76 -3.98 5.86 -2.05
C PHE A 76 -4.04 7.08 -1.09
N GLY A 77 -4.35 8.26 -1.62
CA GLY A 77 -4.37 9.51 -0.85
C GLY A 77 -2.98 9.95 -0.34
N MET A 78 -1.90 9.43 -0.93
CA MET A 78 -0.51 9.70 -0.56
C MET A 78 0.31 10.11 -1.78
N HIS A 79 1.29 10.99 -1.56
CA HIS A 79 2.31 11.33 -2.55
C HIS A 79 3.49 10.36 -2.43
N ILE A 80 3.78 9.59 -3.46
CA ILE A 80 4.96 8.72 -3.51
C ILE A 80 5.90 9.12 -4.63
N LYS A 81 7.17 8.77 -4.47
CA LYS A 81 8.19 8.96 -5.51
C LYS A 81 8.11 7.81 -6.51
N ALA A 82 8.09 8.15 -7.79
CA ALA A 82 8.04 7.19 -8.88
C ALA A 82 8.89 7.67 -10.06
N GLN A 83 9.31 6.75 -10.90
CA GLN A 83 10.08 7.01 -12.11
C GLN A 83 9.52 6.14 -13.23
N LYS A 84 9.59 6.64 -14.47
CA LYS A 84 9.19 5.86 -15.65
C LYS A 84 10.13 4.66 -15.84
N ALA A 85 9.56 3.46 -15.93
CA ALA A 85 10.26 2.21 -16.22
C ALA A 85 9.35 1.33 -17.10
N ASN A 86 9.90 0.76 -18.18
CA ASN A 86 9.13 -0.04 -19.14
C ASN A 86 7.84 0.65 -19.63
N ASP A 87 7.93 1.94 -19.93
CA ASP A 87 6.82 2.80 -20.34
C ASP A 87 5.71 3.10 -19.31
N GLU A 88 5.86 2.63 -18.07
CA GLU A 88 4.91 2.87 -16.98
C GLU A 88 5.57 3.55 -15.77
N MET A 89 4.76 4.13 -14.88
CA MET A 89 5.27 4.73 -13.64
C MET A 89 5.46 3.68 -12.55
N HIS A 90 6.70 3.51 -12.09
CA HIS A 90 7.03 2.59 -11.01
C HIS A 90 7.48 3.37 -9.79
N ALA A 91 6.99 3.03 -8.60
CA ALA A 91 7.55 3.58 -7.37
C ALA A 91 9.05 3.27 -7.27
N VAL A 92 9.81 4.20 -6.69
CA VAL A 92 11.23 4.01 -6.44
C VAL A 92 11.52 3.53 -5.02
N ASP A 93 12.62 2.79 -4.87
CA ASP A 93 13.11 2.33 -3.58
C ASP A 93 13.93 3.42 -2.84
N ALA A 94 14.54 3.06 -1.71
CA ALA A 94 15.35 4.00 -0.92
C ALA A 94 16.61 4.53 -1.64
N ASN A 95 17.03 3.86 -2.72
CA ASN A 95 18.15 4.25 -3.58
C ASN A 95 17.68 4.91 -4.88
N ASP A 96 16.41 5.32 -4.95
CA ASP A 96 15.77 5.94 -6.10
C ASP A 96 15.76 5.04 -7.35
N LYS A 97 15.77 3.71 -7.16
CA LYS A 97 15.64 2.74 -8.27
C LYS A 97 14.19 2.28 -8.43
N PRO A 98 13.67 2.14 -9.67
CA PRO A 98 12.34 1.58 -9.91
C PRO A 98 12.19 0.19 -9.28
N ILE A 99 11.11 0.00 -8.53
CA ILE A 99 10.79 -1.29 -7.93
C ILE A 99 10.37 -2.25 -9.05
N ASN A 100 10.88 -3.48 -9.01
CA ASN A 100 10.49 -4.52 -9.95
C ASN A 100 9.16 -5.17 -9.50
N PRO A 101 8.07 -5.08 -10.29
CA PRO A 101 6.75 -5.59 -9.93
C PRO A 101 6.74 -7.11 -9.72
N ALA A 102 7.53 -7.88 -10.47
CA ALA A 102 7.62 -9.33 -10.33
C ALA A 102 8.15 -9.75 -8.94
N THR A 103 9.02 -8.93 -8.34
CA THR A 103 9.52 -9.18 -6.98
C THR A 103 8.42 -8.97 -5.93
N VAL A 104 7.51 -8.02 -6.18
CA VAL A 104 6.36 -7.74 -5.31
C VAL A 104 5.30 -8.82 -5.45
N ASP A 105 5.00 -9.26 -6.68
CA ASP A 105 4.09 -10.37 -6.94
C ASP A 105 4.58 -11.66 -6.24
N GLY A 106 5.86 -12.00 -6.42
CA GLY A 106 6.47 -13.13 -5.71
C GLY A 106 6.44 -12.98 -4.19
N TYR A 107 6.56 -11.76 -3.65
CA TYR A 107 6.40 -11.49 -2.22
C TYR A 107 4.96 -11.78 -1.75
N LEU A 108 3.95 -11.30 -2.48
CA LEU A 108 2.55 -11.52 -2.17
C LEU A 108 2.17 -13.01 -2.25
N ARG A 109 2.61 -13.72 -3.29
CA ARG A 109 2.40 -15.18 -3.42
C ARG A 109 2.96 -15.95 -2.24
N ARG A 110 4.18 -15.63 -1.79
CA ARG A 110 4.78 -16.28 -0.62
C ARG A 110 4.05 -15.93 0.68
N ALA A 111 3.56 -14.69 0.81
CA ALA A 111 2.91 -14.22 2.03
C ALA A 111 1.48 -14.77 2.21
N PHE A 112 0.70 -14.84 1.11
CA PHE A 112 -0.69 -15.29 1.12
C PHE A 112 -0.84 -16.78 0.80
N GLY A 113 0.10 -17.37 0.06
CA GLY A 113 -0.02 -18.74 -0.45
C GLY A 113 -1.27 -18.90 -1.30
N ASP A 114 -1.97 -20.03 -1.13
CA ASP A 114 -3.18 -20.36 -1.87
C ASP A 114 -4.34 -19.40 -1.62
N ARG A 115 -4.28 -18.59 -0.55
CA ARG A 115 -5.30 -17.58 -0.22
C ARG A 115 -5.18 -16.29 -1.02
N LEU A 116 -4.14 -16.12 -1.84
CA LEU A 116 -3.89 -14.85 -2.56
C LEU A 116 -5.08 -14.47 -3.44
N SER A 117 -5.59 -15.41 -4.24
CA SER A 117 -6.69 -15.13 -5.17
C SER A 117 -7.98 -14.73 -4.44
N ALA A 118 -8.34 -15.45 -3.37
CA ALA A 118 -9.50 -15.13 -2.55
C ALA A 118 -9.37 -13.76 -1.85
N ALA A 119 -8.18 -13.45 -1.30
CA ALA A 119 -7.92 -12.17 -0.68
C ALA A 119 -7.97 -11.01 -1.68
N GLU A 120 -7.40 -11.19 -2.87
CA GLU A 120 -7.46 -10.19 -3.93
C GLU A 120 -8.90 -9.96 -4.40
N GLY A 121 -9.71 -11.01 -4.54
CA GLY A 121 -11.13 -10.91 -4.89
C GLY A 121 -11.93 -10.09 -3.87
N ALA A 122 -11.81 -10.43 -2.57
CA ALA A 122 -12.50 -9.70 -1.51
C ALA A 122 -12.10 -8.22 -1.46
N LEU A 123 -10.81 -7.92 -1.64
CA LEU A 123 -10.33 -6.54 -1.68
C LEU A 123 -10.84 -5.78 -2.91
N LYS A 124 -10.90 -6.41 -4.09
CA LYS A 124 -11.47 -5.79 -5.29
C LYS A 124 -12.93 -5.45 -5.10
N GLU A 125 -13.72 -6.38 -4.56
CA GLU A 125 -15.13 -6.15 -4.25
C GLU A 125 -15.32 -4.95 -3.31
N LEU A 126 -14.50 -4.85 -2.26
CA LEU A 126 -14.53 -3.70 -1.36
C LEU A 126 -14.16 -2.39 -2.08
N ALA A 127 -13.14 -2.39 -2.94
CA ALA A 127 -12.75 -1.19 -3.68
C ALA A 127 -13.85 -0.75 -4.67
N GLU A 128 -14.49 -1.70 -5.35
CA GLU A 128 -15.58 -1.45 -6.32
C GLU A 128 -16.86 -0.94 -5.65
N ALA A 129 -17.03 -1.21 -4.36
CA ALA A 129 -18.15 -0.70 -3.57
C ALA A 129 -18.06 0.79 -3.21
N HIS A 130 -16.94 1.46 -3.54
CA HIS A 130 -16.69 2.87 -3.26
C HIS A 130 -16.39 3.65 -4.56
N PRO A 131 -16.80 4.94 -4.64
CA PRO A 131 -16.42 5.81 -5.76
C PRO A 131 -14.89 5.94 -5.90
N PRO A 132 -14.32 5.84 -7.12
CA PRO A 132 -12.86 5.90 -7.32
C PRO A 132 -12.18 7.19 -6.82
N ASP A 133 -12.88 8.32 -6.88
CA ASP A 133 -12.43 9.64 -6.41
C ASP A 133 -12.37 9.73 -4.88
N ALA A 134 -13.31 9.11 -4.17
CA ALA A 134 -13.33 9.03 -2.71
C ALA A 134 -12.38 7.94 -2.16
N LEU A 135 -12.22 6.84 -2.88
CA LEU A 135 -11.52 5.65 -2.41
C LEU A 135 -10.08 5.95 -1.98
N GLY A 136 -9.37 6.81 -2.70
CA GLY A 136 -7.99 7.18 -2.35
C GLY A 136 -7.85 7.71 -0.92
N HIS A 137 -8.78 8.56 -0.48
CA HIS A 137 -8.76 9.19 0.85
C HIS A 137 -9.29 8.26 1.95
N GLU A 138 -10.24 7.39 1.63
CA GLU A 138 -10.87 6.47 2.60
C GLU A 138 -10.10 5.16 2.78
N ALA A 139 -9.27 4.77 1.81
CA ALA A 139 -8.70 3.43 1.74
C ALA A 139 -7.86 3.06 2.97
N TYR A 140 -7.14 4.00 3.61
CA TYR A 140 -6.41 3.69 4.83
C TYR A 140 -7.33 3.45 6.03
N ASN A 141 -8.47 4.13 6.09
CA ASN A 141 -9.50 3.92 7.12
C ASN A 141 -10.16 2.55 6.93
N LEU A 142 -10.52 2.20 5.69
CA LEU A 142 -11.03 0.85 5.36
C LEU A 142 -10.03 -0.23 5.77
N TYR A 143 -8.76 -0.07 5.39
CA TYR A 143 -7.68 -0.97 5.81
C TYR A 143 -7.59 -1.12 7.32
N SER A 144 -7.69 -0.03 8.07
CA SER A 144 -7.59 -0.06 9.53
C SER A 144 -8.70 -0.89 10.19
N ASN A 145 -9.84 -1.07 9.52
CA ASN A 145 -10.98 -1.85 9.99
C ASN A 145 -10.87 -3.36 9.70
N PHE A 146 -10.27 -3.77 8.56
CA PHE A 146 -10.16 -5.20 8.21
C PHE A 146 -8.76 -5.79 8.41
N ARG A 147 -7.72 -4.96 8.63
CA ARG A 147 -6.33 -5.42 8.75
C ARG A 147 -6.17 -6.52 9.81
N PRO A 148 -5.16 -7.39 9.67
CA PRO A 148 -4.90 -8.42 10.66
C PRO A 148 -4.81 -7.87 12.09
N GLN A 149 -5.56 -8.48 13.01
CA GLN A 149 -5.55 -8.13 14.43
C GLN A 149 -4.26 -8.66 15.08
N VAL A 150 -3.50 -7.75 15.69
CA VAL A 150 -2.28 -8.06 16.45
C VAL A 150 -2.23 -7.15 17.69
N PRO A 151 -1.45 -7.52 18.73
CA PRO A 151 -1.28 -6.68 19.91
C PRO A 151 -0.88 -5.24 19.58
N GLN A 152 -1.17 -4.30 20.48
CA GLN A 152 -0.79 -2.90 20.29
C GLN A 152 0.68 -2.66 20.65
N GLY A 153 1.25 -1.56 20.13
CA GLY A 153 2.62 -1.15 20.44
C GLY A 153 3.68 -2.10 19.88
N GLN A 154 4.81 -2.22 20.60
CA GLN A 154 5.96 -3.03 20.17
C GLN A 154 5.64 -4.53 20.11
N SER A 155 4.76 -5.04 20.98
CA SER A 155 4.44 -6.47 21.06
C SER A 155 3.71 -7.00 19.83
N GLY A 156 3.03 -6.13 19.06
CA GLY A 156 2.42 -6.48 17.78
C GLY A 156 3.29 -6.22 16.56
N TRP A 157 4.46 -5.61 16.73
CA TRP A 157 5.35 -5.29 15.64
C TRP A 157 5.82 -6.58 14.94
N GLY A 158 5.65 -6.64 13.61
CA GLY A 158 6.04 -7.82 12.82
C GLY A 158 5.24 -9.10 13.11
N ARG A 159 4.20 -9.07 13.93
CA ARG A 159 3.37 -10.26 14.22
C ARG A 159 2.41 -10.56 13.08
N LYS A 160 2.05 -11.85 12.98
CA LYS A 160 0.97 -12.32 12.11
C LYS A 160 -0.34 -12.29 12.90
N GLY A 161 -1.42 -11.89 12.24
CA GLY A 161 -2.78 -11.93 12.76
C GLY A 161 -3.70 -12.71 11.82
N VAL A 162 -4.96 -12.89 12.21
CA VAL A 162 -5.97 -13.46 11.31
C VAL A 162 -6.47 -12.35 10.38
N LEU A 163 -6.58 -12.67 9.09
CA LEU A 163 -7.26 -11.84 8.09
C LEU A 163 -8.60 -12.54 7.78
N GLU A 164 -9.69 -11.91 8.20
CA GLU A 164 -11.05 -12.37 8.00
C GLU A 164 -11.56 -11.83 6.67
N LEU A 165 -11.68 -12.69 5.65
CA LEU A 165 -12.18 -12.28 4.33
C LEU A 165 -13.67 -11.95 4.38
N ASP A 166 -14.44 -12.70 5.19
CA ASP A 166 -15.86 -12.44 5.40
C ASP A 166 -16.12 -11.02 5.88
N ARG A 167 -15.24 -10.49 6.74
CA ARG A 167 -15.33 -9.08 7.20
C ARG A 167 -15.17 -8.09 6.05
N ILE A 168 -14.31 -8.38 5.08
CA ILE A 168 -14.09 -7.52 3.90
C ILE A 168 -15.34 -7.55 3.01
N HIS A 169 -15.92 -8.73 2.80
CA HIS A 169 -17.18 -8.89 2.06
C HIS A 169 -18.35 -8.15 2.72
N GLU A 170 -18.50 -8.27 4.05
CA GLU A 170 -19.52 -7.53 4.81
C GLU A 170 -19.39 -6.01 4.64
N MET A 171 -18.15 -5.49 4.67
CA MET A 171 -17.88 -4.07 4.47
C MET A 171 -18.27 -3.62 3.06
N ALA A 172 -17.97 -4.43 2.04
CA ALA A 172 -18.35 -4.15 0.66
C ALA A 172 -19.87 -4.09 0.48
N GLN A 173 -20.58 -5.11 0.99
CA GLN A 173 -22.05 -5.16 0.96
C GLN A 173 -22.71 -4.00 1.73
N HIS A 174 -22.10 -3.56 2.83
CA HIS A 174 -22.58 -2.39 3.55
C HIS A 174 -22.43 -1.11 2.71
N ALA A 175 -21.26 -0.89 2.10
CA ALA A 175 -21.02 0.28 1.26
C ALA A 175 -21.95 0.31 0.03
N GLN A 176 -22.16 -0.83 -0.64
CA GLN A 176 -23.09 -0.92 -1.77
C GLN A 176 -24.52 -0.53 -1.41
N ARG A 177 -25.01 -0.94 -0.23
CA ARG A 177 -26.35 -0.57 0.25
C ARG A 177 -26.49 0.92 0.51
N GLN A 178 -25.48 1.55 1.11
CA GLN A 178 -25.49 2.99 1.39
C GLN A 178 -25.50 3.85 0.12
N HIS A 179 -24.90 3.37 -0.97
CA HIS A 179 -24.91 4.06 -2.27
C HIS A 179 -26.12 3.72 -3.15
N SER A 180 -26.96 2.77 -2.74
CA SER A 180 -28.16 2.35 -3.49
C SER A 180 -29.46 2.98 -2.98
N GLU A 181 -29.42 3.72 -1.87
CA GLU A 181 -30.58 4.46 -1.36
C GLU A 181 -30.67 5.83 -2.06
N PRO A 182 -31.80 6.14 -2.74
CA PRO A 182 -32.00 7.38 -3.50
C PRO A 182 -32.26 8.62 -2.64
#